data_AF-A0A2U1WIL3-F1
#
_entry.id   AF-A0A2U1WIL3-F1
#
_cell.length_a   1.000
_cell.length_b   1.000
_cell.length_c   1.000
_cell.angle_alpha   90.00
_cell.angle_beta   90.00
_cell.angle_gamma   90.00
#
_symmetry.space_group_name_H-M   'P 1'
#
loop_
_entity.id
_entity.type
_entity.pdbx_description
1 polymer ?
#
loop_
_entity_poly.entity_id
_entity_poly.type
_entity_poly.pdbx_seq_one_letter_code
_entity_poly.pdbx_strand_id
1 'polypeptide(L)'
;MPADLPADAYGRRMVEALRAAGAGITIHALPGPHPQVDPSAILAADVALARLPDGAPVLLDGNALANLAASLTADSRRLRFTALVERLHWADPALPTDEAAARRNLEQGALALMRRIAVPDDAVAATVRELGVQPDRIVRADPNAEGAAALLAVL
;
A
#
# COMPACT_ATOMS: atom_id res chain seq x y z
N MET A 1 -8.31 -1.58 -2.38
CA MET A 1 -7.67 -1.30 -3.70
C MET A 1 -8.66 -0.48 -4.53
N PRO A 2 -8.23 0.59 -5.23
CA PRO A 2 -9.12 1.34 -6.12
C PRO A 2 -9.83 0.43 -7.13
N ALA A 3 -11.13 0.67 -7.37
CA ALA A 3 -11.94 -0.19 -8.23
C ALA A 3 -11.51 -0.17 -9.71
N ASP A 4 -10.97 0.94 -10.16
CA ASP A 4 -10.53 1.24 -11.53
C ASP A 4 -9.00 1.23 -11.68
N LEU A 5 -8.29 0.52 -10.78
CA LEU A 5 -6.84 0.39 -10.86
C LEU A 5 -6.41 -0.26 -12.19
N PRO A 6 -5.43 0.32 -12.92
CA PRO A 6 -4.93 -0.22 -14.19
C PRO A 6 -4.49 -1.68 -14.11
N ALA A 7 -4.64 -2.42 -15.21
CA ALA A 7 -4.29 -3.85 -15.27
C ALA A 7 -2.79 -4.12 -15.05
N ASP A 8 -1.94 -3.18 -15.46
CA ASP A 8 -0.50 -3.24 -15.34
C ASP A 8 0.03 -2.72 -13.98
N ALA A 9 -0.84 -2.11 -13.17
CA ALA A 9 -0.48 -1.62 -11.85
C ALA A 9 0.05 -2.75 -10.96
N TYR A 10 1.11 -2.45 -10.21
CA TYR A 10 1.79 -3.42 -9.35
C TYR A 10 0.85 -4.11 -8.38
N GLY A 11 -0.01 -3.35 -7.70
CA GLY A 11 -0.94 -3.88 -6.72
C GLY A 11 -1.87 -4.95 -7.30
N ARG A 12 -2.36 -4.72 -8.52
CA ARG A 12 -3.25 -5.66 -9.23
C ARG A 12 -2.51 -6.93 -9.65
N ARG A 13 -1.36 -6.78 -10.30
CA ARG A 13 -0.52 -7.91 -10.73
C ARG A 13 -0.04 -8.75 -9.54
N MET A 14 0.29 -8.11 -8.42
CA MET A 14 0.70 -8.82 -7.20
C MET A 14 -0.47 -9.62 -6.61
N VAL A 15 -1.68 -9.07 -6.57
CA VAL A 15 -2.87 -9.82 -6.13
C VAL A 15 -3.14 -11.04 -7.02
N GLU A 16 -2.97 -10.90 -8.33
CA GLU A 16 -3.07 -12.03 -9.27
C GLU A 16 -2.01 -13.09 -9.00
N ALA A 17 -0.75 -12.70 -8.81
CA ALA A 17 0.34 -13.62 -8.48
C ALA A 17 0.11 -14.35 -7.15
N LEU A 18 -0.35 -13.65 -6.12
CA LEU A 18 -0.68 -14.27 -4.82
C LEU A 18 -1.85 -15.26 -4.94
N ARG A 19 -2.88 -14.95 -5.73
CA ARG A 19 -3.99 -15.88 -6.01
C ARG A 19 -3.50 -17.11 -6.77
N ALA A 20 -2.64 -16.93 -7.76
CA ALA A 20 -2.04 -18.04 -8.50
C ALA A 20 -1.17 -18.95 -7.58
N ALA A 21 -0.56 -18.37 -6.54
CA ALA A 21 0.15 -19.10 -5.50
C ALA A 21 -0.77 -19.78 -4.45
N GLY A 22 -2.10 -19.71 -4.63
CA GLY A 22 -3.09 -20.35 -3.76
C GLY A 22 -3.51 -19.51 -2.55
N ALA A 23 -3.14 -18.22 -2.48
CA ALA A 23 -3.56 -17.36 -1.38
C ALA A 23 -5.05 -17.00 -1.47
N GLY A 24 -5.78 -17.18 -0.35
CA GLY A 24 -7.17 -16.75 -0.22
C GLY A 24 -7.29 -15.24 -0.06
N ILE A 25 -7.37 -14.50 -1.17
CA ILE A 25 -7.47 -13.03 -1.17
C ILE A 25 -8.89 -12.54 -1.43
N THR A 26 -9.46 -11.87 -0.44
CA THR A 26 -10.66 -11.04 -0.57
C THR A 26 -10.28 -9.62 -0.95
N ILE A 27 -10.80 -9.12 -2.07
CA ILE A 27 -10.56 -7.73 -2.49
C ILE A 27 -11.69 -6.85 -1.96
N HIS A 28 -11.32 -5.82 -1.22
CA HIS A 28 -12.20 -4.70 -0.92
C HIS A 28 -11.91 -3.55 -1.90
N ALA A 29 -12.85 -3.36 -2.83
CA ALA A 29 -12.78 -2.29 -3.82
C ALA A 29 -13.12 -0.95 -3.17
N LEU A 30 -12.27 0.05 -3.37
CA LEU A 30 -12.54 1.43 -2.97
C LEU A 30 -13.26 2.13 -4.13
N PRO A 31 -14.43 2.76 -3.88
CA PRO A 31 -15.12 3.57 -4.87
C PRO A 31 -14.34 4.83 -5.22
N GLY A 32 -14.81 5.57 -6.23
CA GLY A 32 -14.20 6.81 -6.69
C GLY A 32 -13.17 6.57 -7.81
N PRO A 33 -12.74 7.65 -8.48
CA PRO A 33 -11.80 7.57 -9.60
C PRO A 33 -10.36 7.43 -9.11
N HIS A 34 -9.60 6.49 -9.66
CA HIS A 34 -8.15 6.44 -9.49
C HIS A 34 -7.46 7.57 -10.28
N PRO A 35 -6.40 8.22 -9.73
CA PRO A 35 -5.75 7.96 -8.44
C PRO A 35 -6.35 8.74 -7.26
N GLN A 36 -7.46 9.45 -7.43
CA GLN A 36 -8.10 10.16 -6.33
C GLN A 36 -8.65 9.19 -5.28
N VAL A 37 -8.51 9.57 -4.01
CA VAL A 37 -9.19 8.90 -2.90
C VAL A 37 -10.13 9.91 -2.30
N ASP A 38 -11.40 9.84 -2.74
CA ASP A 38 -12.43 10.75 -2.28
C ASP A 38 -13.00 10.32 -0.91
N PRO A 39 -13.86 11.13 -0.28
CA PRO A 39 -14.47 10.77 1.01
C PRO A 39 -15.25 9.45 1.00
N SER A 40 -15.80 9.03 -0.14
CA SER A 40 -16.52 7.74 -0.24
C SER A 40 -15.54 6.56 -0.21
N ALA A 41 -14.35 6.72 -0.81
CA ALA A 41 -13.27 5.75 -0.74
C ALA A 41 -12.75 5.58 0.70
N ILE A 42 -12.60 6.69 1.41
CA ILE A 42 -12.18 6.71 2.83
C ILE A 42 -13.20 5.97 3.69
N LEU A 43 -14.48 6.31 3.58
CA LEU A 43 -15.55 5.65 4.33
C LEU A 43 -15.65 4.15 4.02
N ALA A 44 -15.51 3.76 2.75
CA ALA A 44 -15.51 2.36 2.35
C ALA A 44 -14.33 1.58 2.95
N ALA A 45 -13.15 2.19 3.00
CA ALA A 45 -11.99 1.61 3.66
C ALA A 45 -12.26 1.42 5.17
N ASP A 46 -12.77 2.44 5.86
CA ASP A 46 -13.08 2.37 7.30
C ASP A 46 -14.06 1.24 7.61
N VAL A 47 -15.15 1.15 6.85
CA VAL A 47 -16.16 0.09 7.02
C VAL A 47 -15.57 -1.30 6.76
N ALA A 48 -14.70 -1.45 5.77
CA ALA A 48 -14.05 -2.71 5.48
C ALA A 48 -13.10 -3.13 6.62
N LEU A 49 -12.25 -2.21 7.07
CA LEU A 49 -11.25 -2.47 8.13
C LEU A 49 -11.92 -2.75 9.48
N ALA A 50 -13.00 -2.06 9.82
CA ALA A 50 -13.78 -2.28 11.05
C ALA A 50 -14.38 -3.69 11.16
N ARG A 51 -14.58 -4.40 10.03
CA ARG A 51 -15.15 -5.75 10.00
C ARG A 51 -14.10 -6.85 10.09
N LEU A 52 -12.81 -6.52 9.95
CA LEU A 52 -11.74 -7.50 10.01
C LEU A 52 -11.39 -7.85 11.46
N PRO A 53 -11.14 -9.12 11.76
CA PRO A 53 -10.72 -9.53 13.10
C PRO A 53 -9.32 -9.02 13.42
N ASP A 54 -9.03 -8.86 14.71
CA ASP A 54 -7.71 -8.52 15.19
C ASP A 54 -6.65 -9.52 14.68
N GLY A 55 -5.49 -9.01 14.33
CA GLY A 55 -4.38 -9.75 13.76
C GLY A 55 -4.51 -10.05 12.26
N ALA A 56 -5.61 -9.69 11.60
CA ALA A 56 -5.79 -9.99 10.17
C ALA A 56 -4.71 -9.31 9.32
N PRO A 57 -4.08 -10.04 8.36
CA PRO A 57 -3.19 -9.47 7.37
C PRO A 57 -3.99 -8.66 6.35
N VAL A 58 -3.54 -7.44 6.07
CA VAL A 58 -4.23 -6.53 5.15
C VAL A 58 -3.23 -5.92 4.18
N LEU A 59 -3.46 -6.15 2.89
CA LEU A 59 -2.72 -5.52 1.81
C LEU A 59 -3.39 -4.20 1.43
N LEU A 60 -2.62 -3.12 1.45
CA LEU A 60 -3.07 -1.77 1.10
C LEU A 60 -2.37 -1.28 -0.17
N ASP A 61 -3.12 -0.66 -1.06
CA ASP A 61 -2.57 -0.03 -2.26
C ASP A 61 -1.78 1.23 -1.87
N GLY A 62 -0.52 1.30 -2.30
CA GLY A 62 0.39 2.40 -1.96
C GLY A 62 -0.11 3.78 -2.38
N ASN A 63 -0.83 3.88 -3.51
CA ASN A 63 -1.35 5.17 -3.99
C ASN A 63 -2.46 5.71 -3.09
N ALA A 64 -3.17 4.84 -2.37
CA ALA A 64 -4.26 5.25 -1.50
C ALA A 64 -3.78 5.66 -0.09
N LEU A 65 -2.55 5.32 0.30
CA LEU A 65 -2.08 5.40 1.69
C LEU A 65 -2.09 6.81 2.26
N ALA A 66 -1.60 7.81 1.51
CA ALA A 66 -1.50 9.18 2.00
C ALA A 66 -2.87 9.76 2.39
N ASN A 67 -3.90 9.44 1.61
CA ASN A 67 -5.28 9.89 1.87
C ASN A 67 -5.98 9.09 2.96
N LEU A 68 -5.59 7.83 3.16
CA LEU A 68 -6.17 6.93 4.18
C LEU A 68 -5.44 6.99 5.53
N ALA A 69 -4.30 7.68 5.65
CA ALA A 69 -3.43 7.60 6.83
C ALA A 69 -4.15 7.89 8.16
N ALA A 70 -5.05 8.89 8.16
CA ALA A 70 -5.85 9.22 9.34
C ALA A 70 -6.76 8.05 9.77
N SER A 71 -7.48 7.48 8.80
CA SER A 71 -8.36 6.31 8.96
C SER A 71 -7.61 5.04 9.43
N LEU A 72 -6.42 4.80 8.87
CA LEU A 72 -5.61 3.62 9.19
C LEU A 72 -5.06 3.65 10.62
N THR A 73 -4.93 4.83 11.23
CA THR A 73 -4.28 4.97 12.54
C THR A 73 -4.96 4.17 13.63
N ALA A 74 -6.30 4.21 13.68
CA ALA A 74 -7.09 3.47 14.67
C ALA A 74 -6.86 1.95 14.59
N ASP A 75 -6.67 1.45 13.37
CA ASP A 75 -6.65 0.02 13.08
C ASP A 75 -5.23 -0.55 12.99
N SER A 76 -4.23 0.32 12.87
CA SER A 76 -2.80 -0.04 12.75
C SER A 76 -2.26 -0.88 13.91
N ARG A 77 -2.91 -0.80 15.08
CA ARG A 77 -2.51 -1.59 16.26
C ARG A 77 -3.16 -2.97 16.31
N ARG A 78 -4.34 -3.13 15.71
CA ARG A 78 -5.07 -4.40 15.71
C ARG A 78 -4.82 -5.21 14.44
N LEU A 79 -4.68 -4.55 13.28
CA LEU A 79 -4.47 -5.20 11.99
C LEU A 79 -2.98 -5.23 11.61
N ARG A 80 -2.61 -6.17 10.73
CA ARG A 80 -1.24 -6.30 10.21
C ARG A 80 -1.17 -5.71 8.81
N PHE A 81 -0.93 -4.40 8.72
CA PHE A 81 -0.87 -3.71 7.43
C PHE A 81 0.42 -3.99 6.67
N THR A 82 0.27 -4.27 5.39
CA THR A 82 1.37 -4.33 4.42
C THR A 82 1.01 -3.48 3.21
N ALA A 83 1.88 -2.54 2.86
CA ALA A 83 1.69 -1.68 1.70
C ALA A 83 2.25 -2.34 0.42
N LEU A 84 1.54 -2.19 -0.70
CA LEU A 84 2.05 -2.48 -2.05
C LEU A 84 2.43 -1.15 -2.71
N VAL A 85 3.71 -0.79 -2.67
CA VAL A 85 4.18 0.52 -3.16
C VAL A 85 4.82 0.35 -4.53
N GLU A 86 4.12 0.84 -5.55
CA GLU A 86 4.66 0.91 -6.92
C GLU A 86 5.57 2.12 -7.10
N ARG A 87 5.19 3.24 -6.50
CA ARG A 87 5.95 4.50 -6.52
C ARG A 87 5.50 5.38 -5.36
N LEU A 88 6.36 6.33 -4.98
CA LEU A 88 6.02 7.42 -4.08
C LEU A 88 5.91 8.72 -4.89
N HIS A 89 4.93 9.53 -4.56
CA HIS A 89 4.57 10.72 -5.34
C HIS A 89 5.39 11.94 -4.92
N TRP A 90 5.95 11.98 -3.71
CA TRP A 90 6.76 13.12 -3.26
C TRP A 90 8.01 13.35 -4.14
N ALA A 91 8.50 12.30 -4.80
CA ALA A 91 9.69 12.34 -5.66
C ALA A 91 9.37 12.75 -7.11
N ASP A 92 8.13 13.15 -7.42
CA ASP A 92 7.77 13.66 -8.73
C ASP A 92 8.46 15.02 -8.99
N PRO A 93 9.35 15.13 -9.98
CA PRO A 93 10.07 16.37 -10.27
C PRO A 93 9.17 17.50 -10.78
N ALA A 94 7.92 17.21 -11.17
CA ALA A 94 6.95 18.21 -11.59
C ALA A 94 6.25 18.91 -10.42
N LEU A 95 6.41 18.43 -9.17
CA LEU A 95 5.77 19.02 -8.01
C LEU A 95 6.47 20.31 -7.55
N PRO A 96 5.70 21.37 -7.22
CA PRO A 96 6.23 22.50 -6.48
C PRO A 96 6.88 22.06 -5.16
N THR A 97 7.96 22.70 -4.74
CA THR A 97 8.73 22.32 -3.53
C THR A 97 7.86 22.15 -2.28
N ASP A 98 6.91 23.06 -2.05
CA ASP A 98 6.02 23.00 -0.89
C ASP A 98 5.05 21.81 -0.97
N GLU A 99 4.56 21.49 -2.18
CA GLU A 99 3.69 20.34 -2.40
C GLU A 99 4.46 19.02 -2.25
N ALA A 100 5.69 18.96 -2.77
CA ALA A 100 6.57 17.81 -2.58
C ALA A 100 6.85 17.57 -1.10
N ALA A 101 7.14 18.62 -0.32
CA ALA A 101 7.34 18.51 1.13
C ALA A 101 6.08 18.03 1.87
N ALA A 102 4.91 18.56 1.53
CA ALA A 102 3.64 18.11 2.10
C ALA A 102 3.36 16.64 1.77
N ARG A 103 3.54 16.24 0.50
CA ARG A 103 3.38 14.85 0.05
C ARG A 103 4.36 13.93 0.76
N ARG A 104 5.63 14.34 0.90
CA ARG A 104 6.67 13.58 1.61
C ARG A 104 6.25 13.27 3.05
N ASN A 105 5.72 14.27 3.76
CA ASN A 105 5.26 14.10 5.14
C ASN A 105 4.05 13.15 5.24
N LEU A 106 3.09 13.26 4.33
CA LEU A 106 1.91 12.38 4.29
C LEU A 106 2.30 10.93 3.99
N GLU A 107 3.14 10.71 2.97
CA GLU A 107 3.60 9.38 2.61
C GLU A 107 4.47 8.77 3.72
N GLN A 108 5.37 9.56 4.33
CA GLN A 108 6.16 9.11 5.48
C GLN A 108 5.27 8.67 6.65
N GLY A 109 4.26 9.47 6.99
CA GLY A 109 3.30 9.14 8.05
C GLY A 109 2.51 7.87 7.74
N ALA A 110 2.05 7.71 6.49
CA ALA A 110 1.30 6.54 6.09
C ALA A 110 2.15 5.26 6.09
N LEU A 111 3.39 5.32 5.60
CA LEU A 111 4.32 4.18 5.64
C LEU A 111 4.72 3.81 7.07
N ALA A 112 4.74 4.76 8.01
CA ALA A 112 5.01 4.47 9.41
C ALA A 112 3.96 3.54 10.05
N LEU A 113 2.72 3.52 9.55
CA LEU A 113 1.64 2.64 10.02
C LEU A 113 1.78 1.20 9.50
N MET A 114 2.65 0.95 8.53
CA MET A 114 2.75 -0.35 7.85
C MET A 114 3.69 -1.29 8.60
N ARG A 115 3.34 -2.56 8.78
CA ARG A 115 4.29 -3.55 9.30
C ARG A 115 5.36 -3.89 8.25
N ARG A 116 4.94 -4.05 7.00
CA ARG A 116 5.82 -4.35 5.85
C ARG A 116 5.46 -3.48 4.64
N ILE A 117 6.42 -3.30 3.74
CA ILE A 117 6.26 -2.55 2.51
C ILE A 117 6.82 -3.38 1.37
N ALA A 118 5.94 -3.88 0.50
CA ALA A 118 6.32 -4.62 -0.68
C ALA A 118 6.58 -3.66 -1.84
N VAL A 119 7.69 -3.86 -2.55
CA VAL A 119 8.14 -2.99 -3.65
C VAL A 119 8.56 -3.81 -4.89
N PRO A 120 8.26 -3.32 -6.11
CA PRO A 120 8.50 -4.04 -7.37
C PRO A 120 9.94 -3.93 -7.89
N ASP A 121 10.72 -2.94 -7.44
CA ASP A 121 12.15 -2.76 -7.76
C ASP A 121 13.01 -2.17 -6.61
N ASP A 122 14.33 -2.22 -6.78
CA ASP A 122 15.28 -1.63 -5.82
C ASP A 122 15.30 -0.10 -5.86
N ALA A 123 14.85 0.51 -6.96
CA ALA A 123 14.74 1.96 -7.06
C ALA A 123 13.59 2.46 -6.17
N VAL A 124 12.44 1.80 -6.19
CA VAL A 124 11.33 2.04 -5.27
C VAL A 124 11.74 1.71 -3.84
N ALA A 125 12.50 0.63 -3.62
CA ALA A 125 13.05 0.33 -2.29
C ALA A 125 13.91 1.49 -1.75
N ALA A 126 14.74 2.12 -2.60
CA ALA A 126 15.57 3.26 -2.20
C ALA A 126 14.72 4.47 -1.79
N THR A 127 13.69 4.83 -2.58
CA THR A 127 12.81 5.96 -2.25
C THR A 127 12.01 5.73 -0.97
N VAL A 128 11.61 4.48 -0.69
CA VAL A 128 10.97 4.10 0.57
C VAL A 128 11.93 4.26 1.76
N ARG A 129 13.22 3.92 1.60
CA ARG A 129 14.25 4.13 2.64
C ARG A 129 14.51 5.61 2.91
N GLU A 130 14.42 6.47 1.91
CA GLU A 130 14.54 7.93 2.08
C GLU A 130 13.44 8.53 2.97
N LEU A 131 12.31 7.84 3.12
CA LEU A 131 11.26 8.17 4.09
C LEU A 131 11.49 7.55 5.48
N GLY A 132 12.67 6.99 5.74
CA GLY A 132 13.05 6.47 7.07
C GLY A 132 12.50 5.07 7.39
N VAL A 133 11.98 4.35 6.39
CA VAL A 133 11.58 2.96 6.57
C VAL A 133 12.82 2.08 6.71
N GLN A 134 12.85 1.26 7.77
CA GLN A 134 13.95 0.34 8.03
C GLN A 134 14.02 -0.78 6.97
N PRO A 135 15.24 -1.20 6.54
CA PRO A 135 15.40 -2.19 5.48
C PRO A 135 14.69 -3.53 5.72
N ASP A 136 14.58 -3.97 6.98
CA ASP A 136 13.91 -5.22 7.39
C ASP A 136 12.37 -5.18 7.22
N ARG A 137 11.80 -3.97 7.12
CA ARG A 137 10.37 -3.76 6.81
C ARG A 137 10.09 -3.78 5.31
N ILE A 138 11.11 -3.66 4.46
CA ILE A 138 10.96 -3.60 3.00
C ILE A 138 11.08 -5.02 2.43
N VAL A 139 10.13 -5.41 1.59
CA VAL A 139 10.09 -6.71 0.93
C VAL A 139 10.21 -6.49 -0.57
N ARG A 140 11.30 -6.98 -1.14
CA ARG A 140 11.52 -7.02 -2.58
C ARG A 140 10.59 -8.10 -3.17
N ALA A 141 9.51 -7.69 -3.83
CA ALA A 141 8.51 -8.61 -4.35
C ALA A 141 8.00 -8.13 -5.72
N ASP A 142 8.63 -8.61 -6.79
CA ASP A 142 8.12 -8.46 -8.15
C ASP A 142 6.79 -9.23 -8.31
N PRO A 143 5.80 -8.80 -9.11
CA PRO A 143 4.50 -9.47 -9.17
C PRO A 143 4.57 -10.71 -10.08
N ASN A 144 5.36 -11.67 -9.63
CA ASN A 144 5.59 -12.99 -10.19
C ASN A 144 5.51 -14.04 -9.06
N ALA A 145 5.71 -15.33 -9.39
CA ALA A 145 5.58 -16.40 -8.39
C ALA A 145 6.58 -16.29 -7.23
N GLU A 146 7.82 -15.87 -7.51
CA GLU A 146 8.87 -15.73 -6.49
C GLU A 146 8.57 -14.57 -5.54
N GLY A 147 8.17 -13.42 -6.09
CA GLY A 147 7.79 -12.26 -5.28
C GLY A 147 6.52 -12.49 -4.46
N ALA A 148 5.54 -13.21 -5.02
CA ALA A 148 4.37 -13.65 -4.26
C ALA A 148 4.75 -14.55 -3.08
N ALA A 149 5.65 -15.52 -3.29
CA ALA A 149 6.15 -16.38 -2.22
C ALA A 149 6.93 -15.58 -1.15
N ALA A 150 7.78 -14.64 -1.56
CA ALA A 150 8.52 -13.78 -0.66
C ALA A 150 7.60 -12.91 0.20
N LEU A 151 6.53 -12.37 -0.40
CA LEU A 151 5.53 -11.59 0.32
C LEU A 151 4.72 -12.48 1.29
N LEU A 152 4.25 -13.65 0.86
CA LEU A 152 3.49 -14.57 1.71
C LEU A 152 4.29 -15.02 2.96
N ALA A 153 5.61 -15.18 2.83
CA ALA A 153 6.47 -15.56 3.95
C ALA A 153 6.50 -14.54 5.10
N VAL A 154 6.02 -13.31 4.89
CA VAL A 154 6.08 -12.23 5.88
C VAL A 154 4.71 -11.66 6.28
N LEU A 155 3.62 -12.11 5.64
CA LEU A 155 2.24 -11.72 5.95
C LEU A 155 1.71 -12.33 7.24
#